data_AF-X1CV32-F1
#
_entry.id   AF-X1CV32-F1
#
_cell.length_a   1.000
_cell.length_b   1.000
_cell.length_c   1.000
_cell.angle_alpha   90.00
_cell.angle_beta   90.00
_cell.angle_gamma   90.00
#
_symmetry.space_group_name_H-M   'P 1'
#
loop_
_entity.id
_entity.type
_entity.pdbx_description
1 polymer ?
#
loop_
_entity_poly.entity_id
_entity_poly.type
_entity_poly.pdbx_seq_one_letter_code
_entity_poly.pdbx_strand_id
1 'polypeptide(L)'
;MLIAIAIFFSTVDVTADTIQDQLKEISKSKPVSLIKQNSPKPLGPVEILSEGFESGVFPPYGWSLDQYNPYRTWIADTYDPHSGSYHAVCYYNDNLEYQYEMLFTPIIDLTQYTYVYLKFWWAMSYYWSVDPYDNYNFQVFVTTDKNTFTLVFDEHWIGPFNEFQWYD
;
A
#
# COMPACT_ATOMS: atom_id res chain seq x y z
N MET A 1 13.75 -1.93 13.70
CA MET A 1 13.09 -3.08 13.05
C MET A 1 13.41 -3.00 11.57
N LEU A 2 13.75 -4.10 10.92
CA LEU A 2 13.89 -4.14 9.46
C LEU A 2 12.52 -4.46 8.87
N ILE A 3 12.03 -3.65 7.94
CA ILE A 3 10.74 -3.89 7.28
C ILE A 3 10.83 -3.74 5.76
N ALA A 4 9.88 -4.33 5.04
CA ALA A 4 9.51 -3.92 3.69
C ALA A 4 8.02 -3.52 3.68
N ILE A 5 7.66 -2.59 2.80
CA ILE A 5 6.27 -2.26 2.51
C ILE A 5 5.90 -3.03 1.25
N ALA A 6 4.75 -3.71 1.29
CA ALA A 6 4.18 -4.40 0.15
C ALA A 6 2.91 -3.67 -0.30
N ILE A 7 2.89 -3.25 -1.56
CA ILE A 7 1.71 -2.71 -2.24
C ILE A 7 1.07 -3.87 -3.00
N PHE A 8 -0.21 -4.10 -2.74
CA PHE A 8 -0.93 -5.28 -3.19
C PHE A 8 -2.09 -4.90 -4.09
N PHE A 9 -2.21 -5.62 -5.20
CA PHE A 9 -3.37 -5.56 -6.09
C PHE A 9 -3.90 -6.98 -6.31
N SER A 10 -5.21 -7.17 -6.17
CA SER A 10 -5.84 -8.46 -6.48
C SER A 10 -7.20 -8.32 -7.13
N THR A 11 -7.58 -9.28 -7.97
CA THR A 11 -8.96 -9.44 -8.46
C THR A 11 -9.76 -10.32 -7.48
N VAL A 12 -11.03 -10.00 -7.23
CA VAL A 12 -11.83 -10.72 -6.23
C VAL A 12 -12.34 -12.06 -6.79
N ASP A 13 -11.92 -13.14 -6.14
CA ASP A 13 -12.76 -14.35 -5.99
C ASP A 13 -12.29 -15.10 -4.73
N VAL A 14 -12.56 -14.51 -3.55
CA VAL A 14 -12.51 -15.21 -2.25
C VAL A 14 -13.67 -14.70 -1.39
N THR A 15 -14.60 -15.60 -1.09
CA THR A 15 -15.80 -15.40 -0.26
C THR A 15 -15.49 -14.69 1.07
N ALA A 16 -16.13 -13.54 1.29
CA ALA A 16 -15.85 -12.54 2.34
C ALA A 16 -16.31 -12.86 3.78
N ASP A 17 -16.55 -14.12 4.14
CA ASP A 17 -17.25 -14.44 5.41
C ASP A 17 -16.36 -14.75 6.63
N THR A 18 -15.04 -14.52 6.59
CA THR A 18 -14.15 -14.90 7.73
C THR A 18 -13.41 -13.75 8.43
N ILE A 19 -13.41 -12.53 7.88
CA ILE A 19 -12.56 -11.44 8.36
C ILE A 19 -13.30 -10.44 9.27
N GLN A 20 -14.61 -10.26 9.09
CA GLN A 20 -15.39 -9.23 9.81
C GLN A 20 -15.60 -9.51 11.31
N ASP A 21 -15.51 -10.77 11.75
CA ASP A 21 -15.67 -11.13 13.17
C ASP A 21 -14.41 -10.85 14.02
N GLN A 22 -13.23 -10.75 13.39
CA GLN A 22 -11.97 -10.50 14.12
C GLN A 22 -11.76 -9.00 14.45
N LEU A 23 -12.29 -8.09 13.64
CA LEU A 23 -12.08 -6.64 13.82
C LEU A 23 -12.91 -6.03 14.96
N LYS A 24 -14.02 -6.66 15.38
CA LYS A 24 -14.85 -6.19 16.51
C LYS A 24 -14.18 -6.37 17.88
N GLU A 25 -13.26 -7.31 18.03
CA GLU A 25 -12.56 -7.59 19.29
C GLU A 25 -11.45 -6.55 19.61
N ILE A 26 -10.80 -5.99 18.58
CA ILE A 26 -9.66 -5.06 18.73
C ILE A 26 -10.13 -3.67 19.23
N SER A 27 -11.34 -3.25 18.87
CA SER A 27 -11.92 -1.95 19.27
C SER A 27 -12.22 -1.79 20.77
N LYS A 28 -12.14 -2.87 21.56
CA LYS A 28 -12.50 -2.88 22.99
C LYS A 28 -11.34 -2.56 23.95
N SER A 29 -10.11 -2.39 23.46
CA SER A 29 -8.95 -2.17 24.35
C SER A 29 -8.80 -0.69 24.77
N LYS A 30 -8.56 -0.46 26.06
CA LYS A 30 -8.48 0.87 26.69
C LYS A 30 -7.17 1.61 26.34
N PRO A 31 -7.18 2.96 26.25
CA PRO A 31 -5.98 3.74 25.98
C PRO A 31 -5.01 3.79 27.16
N VAL A 32 -3.71 3.75 26.85
CA VAL A 32 -2.60 3.86 27.81
C VAL A 32 -2.14 5.32 27.91
N SER A 33 -1.92 5.81 29.14
CA SER A 33 -1.47 7.18 29.43
C SER A 33 0.05 7.33 29.24
N LEU A 34 0.50 8.38 28.55
CA LEU A 34 1.92 8.69 28.31
C LEU A 34 2.50 9.62 29.40
N ILE A 35 3.66 9.26 29.96
CA ILE A 35 4.46 10.12 30.86
C ILE A 35 5.39 11.00 30.01
N LYS A 36 5.47 12.30 30.31
CA LYS A 36 6.38 13.25 29.65
C LYS A 36 7.84 12.99 30.06
N GLN A 37 8.67 12.66 29.09
CA GLN A 37 10.13 12.69 29.22
C GLN A 37 10.68 13.93 28.49
N ASN A 38 11.68 14.59 29.07
CA ASN A 38 12.26 15.82 28.54
C ASN A 38 12.99 15.55 27.20
N SER A 39 12.46 16.07 26.09
CA SER A 39 13.01 15.82 24.74
C SER A 39 14.05 16.87 24.32
N PRO A 40 15.19 16.45 23.75
CA PRO A 40 16.08 17.33 22.99
C PRO A 40 15.36 18.02 21.82
N LYS A 41 15.91 19.15 21.37
CA LYS A 41 15.38 19.98 20.27
C LYS A 41 14.98 19.11 19.05
N PRO A 42 13.74 19.20 18.55
CA PRO A 42 13.27 18.31 17.49
C PRO A 42 14.05 18.56 16.20
N LEU A 43 14.76 17.53 15.74
CA LEU A 43 15.09 17.39 14.33
C LEU A 43 13.75 17.22 13.59
N GLY A 44 13.58 17.91 12.47
CA GLY A 44 12.40 17.74 11.63
C GLY A 44 12.25 16.28 11.15
N PRO A 45 11.14 15.94 10.49
CA PRO A 45 10.98 14.60 9.91
C PRO A 45 12.17 14.26 8.99
N VAL A 46 12.72 13.07 9.16
CA VAL A 46 13.80 12.52 8.32
C VAL A 46 13.14 11.63 7.27
N GLU A 47 13.43 11.90 6.00
CA GLU A 47 12.99 11.04 4.90
C GLU A 47 13.91 9.80 4.81
N ILE A 48 13.31 8.61 4.93
CA ILE A 48 14.05 7.33 4.96
C ILE A 48 14.05 6.68 3.58
N LEU A 49 12.93 6.76 2.88
CA LEU A 49 12.74 6.29 1.51
C LEU A 49 11.78 7.26 0.81
N SER A 50 12.13 7.66 -0.41
CA SER A 50 11.30 8.47 -1.30
C SER A 50 11.37 7.85 -2.69
N GLU A 51 10.22 7.57 -3.27
CA GLU A 51 10.13 7.01 -4.62
C GLU A 51 9.00 7.72 -5.37
N GLY A 52 9.36 8.36 -6.48
CA GLY A 52 8.43 9.02 -7.40
C GLY A 52 8.32 8.30 -8.73
N PHE A 53 9.04 7.20 -8.94
CA PHE A 53 9.09 6.38 -10.15
C PHE A 53 9.71 7.05 -11.39
N GLU A 54 10.26 8.27 -11.23
CA GLU A 54 10.78 9.13 -12.31
C GLU A 54 11.96 8.57 -13.11
N SER A 55 12.56 7.45 -12.67
CA SER A 55 13.58 6.77 -13.47
C SER A 55 13.01 6.06 -14.70
N GLY A 56 11.71 5.76 -14.70
CA GLY A 56 11.04 4.94 -15.71
C GLY A 56 11.48 3.46 -15.74
N VAL A 57 12.44 3.06 -14.91
CA VAL A 57 12.87 1.67 -14.75
C VAL A 57 11.99 0.99 -13.70
N PHE A 58 11.50 -0.21 -14.03
CA PHE A 58 10.59 -0.94 -13.16
C PHE A 58 10.96 -2.42 -12.98
N PRO A 59 10.94 -2.96 -11.74
CA PRO A 59 10.75 -2.21 -10.49
C PRO A 59 11.92 -1.24 -10.21
N PRO A 60 11.72 -0.19 -9.40
CA PRO A 60 12.80 0.73 -9.06
C PRO A 60 13.97 0.02 -8.36
N TYR A 61 15.13 0.68 -8.30
CA TYR A 61 16.33 0.06 -7.75
C TYR A 61 16.11 -0.42 -6.30
N GLY A 62 16.36 -1.71 -6.05
CA GLY A 62 16.20 -2.36 -4.75
C GLY A 62 14.77 -2.79 -4.41
N TRP A 63 13.79 -2.42 -5.23
CA TRP A 63 12.42 -2.93 -5.14
C TRP A 63 12.32 -4.30 -5.82
N SER A 64 11.29 -5.06 -5.49
CA SER A 64 11.03 -6.38 -6.10
C SER A 64 9.56 -6.59 -6.38
N LEU A 65 9.26 -7.41 -7.38
CA LEU A 65 7.91 -7.84 -7.73
C LEU A 65 7.74 -9.31 -7.40
N ASP A 66 6.59 -9.65 -6.81
CA ASP A 66 6.07 -11.02 -6.89
C ASP A 66 4.86 -10.97 -7.83
N GLN A 67 5.08 -11.44 -9.05
CA GLN A 67 4.08 -11.47 -10.13
C GLN A 67 3.43 -12.84 -10.19
N TYR A 68 2.09 -12.88 -10.12
CA TYR A 68 1.33 -14.11 -10.29
C TYR A 68 0.77 -14.22 -11.72
N ASN A 69 0.12 -13.17 -12.20
CA ASN A 69 -0.46 -13.14 -13.52
C ASN A 69 0.63 -12.92 -14.58
N PRO A 70 0.76 -13.79 -15.60
CA PRO A 70 1.86 -13.69 -16.57
C PRO A 70 1.73 -12.53 -17.58
N TYR A 71 0.57 -11.85 -17.64
CA TYR A 71 0.28 -10.82 -18.65
C TYR A 71 0.08 -9.41 -18.08
N ARG A 72 -0.19 -9.30 -16.78
CA ARG A 72 -0.43 -8.03 -16.07
C ARG A 72 0.24 -8.05 -14.71
N THR A 73 0.99 -7.00 -14.41
CA THR A 73 1.59 -6.77 -13.09
C THR A 73 1.87 -5.29 -12.93
N TRP A 74 2.52 -4.91 -11.83
CA TRP A 74 2.98 -3.55 -11.60
C TRP A 74 4.01 -3.12 -12.64
N ILE A 75 3.83 -1.93 -13.20
CA ILE A 75 4.75 -1.30 -14.15
C ILE A 75 4.91 0.19 -13.83
N ALA A 76 5.91 0.82 -14.44
CA ALA A 76 5.96 2.28 -14.57
C ALA A 76 5.13 2.72 -15.77
N ASP A 77 4.28 3.73 -15.61
CA ASP A 77 3.48 4.33 -16.68
C ASP A 77 3.57 5.87 -16.64
N THR A 78 3.20 6.52 -17.74
CA THR A 78 3.33 7.98 -17.95
C THR A 78 1.99 8.70 -18.10
N TYR A 79 0.87 7.98 -18.09
CA TYR A 79 -0.46 8.54 -18.22
C TYR A 79 -0.95 9.07 -16.87
N ASP A 80 -1.14 10.38 -16.79
CA ASP A 80 -1.71 11.11 -15.64
C ASP A 80 -1.00 10.86 -14.28
N PRO A 81 0.34 10.95 -14.20
CA PRO A 81 1.04 10.79 -12.92
C PRO A 81 0.68 11.91 -11.94
N HIS A 82 0.60 11.60 -10.64
CA HIS A 82 0.38 12.60 -9.58
C HIS A 82 1.38 13.77 -9.67
N SER A 83 2.64 13.45 -9.95
CA SER A 83 3.73 14.41 -10.09
C SER A 83 4.77 13.84 -11.03
N GLY A 84 5.54 14.71 -11.70
CA GLY A 84 6.61 14.27 -12.58
C GLY A 84 6.08 13.63 -13.87
N SER A 85 6.78 12.61 -14.36
CA SER A 85 6.50 11.94 -15.64
C SER A 85 6.08 10.49 -15.48
N TYR A 86 6.32 9.88 -14.32
CA TYR A 86 6.07 8.45 -14.12
C TYR A 86 5.29 8.19 -12.82
N HIS A 87 4.57 7.07 -12.80
CA HIS A 87 3.98 6.50 -11.59
C HIS A 87 3.99 4.97 -11.67
N ALA A 88 3.79 4.30 -10.54
CA ALA A 88 3.54 2.86 -10.52
C ALA A 88 2.05 2.56 -10.72
N VAL A 89 1.74 1.60 -11.57
CA VAL A 89 0.35 1.16 -11.84
C VAL A 89 0.29 -0.34 -12.03
N CYS A 90 -0.78 -0.95 -11.55
CA CYS A 90 -1.16 -2.33 -11.88
C CYS A 90 -2.48 -2.28 -12.65
N TYR A 91 -2.43 -2.51 -13.97
CA TYR A 91 -3.63 -2.52 -14.78
C TYR A 91 -4.42 -3.80 -14.60
N TYR A 92 -5.74 -3.65 -14.66
CA TYR A 92 -6.67 -4.76 -14.75
C TYR A 92 -6.36 -5.66 -15.97
N ASN A 93 -6.55 -6.96 -15.82
CA ASN A 93 -6.44 -7.92 -16.90
C ASN A 93 -7.78 -8.09 -17.62
N ASP A 94 -7.86 -7.56 -18.84
CA ASP A 94 -9.05 -7.62 -19.69
C ASP A 94 -9.49 -9.06 -20.03
N ASN A 95 -8.59 -10.05 -19.88
CA ASN A 95 -8.92 -11.47 -20.05
C ASN A 95 -9.60 -12.08 -18.82
N LEU A 96 -9.84 -11.29 -17.76
CA LEU A 96 -10.48 -11.68 -16.50
C LEU A 96 -9.74 -12.81 -15.77
N GLU A 97 -8.45 -12.97 -16.03
CA GLU A 97 -7.63 -13.93 -15.27
C GLU A 97 -7.23 -13.33 -13.93
N TYR A 98 -7.04 -14.22 -12.95
CA TYR A 98 -6.69 -13.82 -11.59
C TYR A 98 -5.40 -13.00 -11.55
N GLN A 99 -5.43 -11.92 -10.78
CA GLN A 99 -4.27 -11.11 -10.44
C GLN A 99 -4.02 -11.16 -8.94
N TYR A 100 -2.75 -11.32 -8.58
CA TYR A 100 -2.24 -11.29 -7.21
C TYR A 100 -0.84 -10.70 -7.29
N GLU A 101 -0.77 -9.39 -7.38
CA GLU A 101 0.44 -8.67 -7.80
C GLU A 101 0.99 -7.86 -6.63
N MET A 102 2.23 -8.15 -6.24
CA MET A 102 2.89 -7.49 -5.12
C MET A 102 4.11 -6.70 -5.58
N LEU A 103 4.18 -5.45 -5.12
CA LEU A 103 5.36 -4.59 -5.24
C LEU A 103 5.95 -4.34 -3.86
N PHE A 104 7.21 -4.73 -3.66
CA PHE A 104 7.91 -4.57 -2.39
C PHE A 104 8.97 -3.48 -2.48
N THR A 105 9.03 -2.62 -1.46
CA THR A 105 10.17 -1.72 -1.23
C THR A 105 11.46 -2.51 -0.96
N PRO A 106 12.63 -1.86 -1.02
CA PRO A 106 13.82 -2.38 -0.36
C PRO A 106 13.55 -2.61 1.14
N ILE A 107 14.43 -3.38 1.79
CA ILE A 107 14.41 -3.48 3.25
C ILE A 107 14.83 -2.13 3.84
N ILE A 108 13.97 -1.58 4.70
CA ILE A 108 14.16 -0.32 5.39
C ILE A 108 14.56 -0.60 6.84
N ASP A 109 15.68 -0.04 7.28
CA ASP A 109 16.11 -0.13 8.67
C ASP A 109 15.48 0.99 9.52
N LEU A 110 14.46 0.60 10.30
CA LEU A 110 13.77 1.47 11.23
C LEU A 110 14.27 1.33 12.69
N THR A 111 15.40 0.66 12.95
CA THR A 111 15.88 0.41 14.34
C THR A 111 16.14 1.67 15.15
N GLN A 112 16.47 2.78 14.50
CA GLN A 112 16.80 4.04 15.16
C GLN A 112 15.59 4.99 15.32
N TYR A 113 14.40 4.59 14.87
CA TYR A 113 13.22 5.46 14.80
C TYR A 113 12.11 4.96 15.72
N THR A 114 11.53 5.87 16.50
CA THR A 114 10.43 5.57 17.43
C THR A 114 9.05 5.86 16.82
N TYR A 115 8.99 6.83 15.91
CA TYR A 115 7.78 7.22 15.20
C TYR A 115 8.09 7.26 13.71
N VAL A 116 7.36 6.45 12.95
CA VAL A 116 7.50 6.33 11.51
C VAL A 116 6.10 6.38 10.92
N TYR A 117 5.95 7.11 9.82
CA TYR A 117 4.71 7.15 9.06
C TYR A 117 5.03 6.85 7.60
N LEU A 118 4.09 6.19 6.94
CA LEU A 118 4.07 6.03 5.50
C LEU A 118 3.18 7.13 4.93
N LYS A 119 3.65 7.81 3.89
CA LYS A 119 2.86 8.71 3.05
C LYS A 119 3.02 8.28 1.61
N PHE A 120 1.92 8.15 0.88
CA PHE A 120 1.91 7.78 -0.53
C PHE A 120 0.67 8.39 -1.19
N TRP A 121 0.73 8.55 -2.51
CA TRP A 121 -0.42 8.98 -3.31
C TRP A 121 -1.03 7.78 -4.03
N TRP A 122 -2.35 7.76 -4.17
CA TRP A 122 -3.07 6.71 -4.90
C TRP A 122 -4.22 7.30 -5.71
N ALA A 123 -4.53 6.63 -6.83
CA ALA A 123 -5.68 6.93 -7.68
C ALA A 123 -6.21 5.61 -8.25
N MET A 124 -7.52 5.41 -8.21
CA MET A 124 -8.17 4.18 -8.70
C MET A 124 -9.66 4.42 -9.00
N SER A 125 -10.35 3.39 -9.50
CA SER A 125 -11.80 3.46 -9.74
C SER A 125 -12.60 3.03 -8.51
N TYR A 126 -13.38 3.94 -7.91
CA TYR A 126 -14.31 3.60 -6.83
C TYR A 126 -15.37 2.61 -7.30
N TYR A 127 -15.94 2.87 -8.48
CA TYR A 127 -16.98 2.06 -9.10
C TYR A 127 -16.58 0.59 -9.25
N TRP A 128 -15.34 0.35 -9.69
CA TRP A 128 -14.82 -0.99 -9.93
C TRP A 128 -14.12 -1.61 -8.72
N SER A 129 -13.57 -0.84 -7.78
CA SER A 129 -12.81 -1.38 -6.64
C SER A 129 -13.60 -1.47 -5.33
N VAL A 130 -14.75 -0.80 -5.21
CA VAL A 130 -15.49 -0.76 -3.95
C VAL A 130 -16.99 -0.99 -4.16
N ASP A 131 -17.68 -0.12 -4.89
CA ASP A 131 -19.14 -0.21 -5.04
C ASP A 131 -19.60 0.34 -6.40
N PRO A 132 -20.47 -0.38 -7.13
CA PRO A 132 -21.18 -1.60 -6.72
C PRO A 132 -20.50 -2.91 -7.10
N TYR A 133 -19.31 -2.88 -7.71
CA TYR A 133 -18.72 -4.09 -8.32
C TYR A 133 -17.72 -4.84 -7.44
N ASP A 134 -16.83 -4.13 -6.73
CA ASP A 134 -15.77 -4.75 -5.93
C ASP A 134 -15.00 -5.85 -6.72
N ASN A 135 -14.49 -5.48 -7.90
CA ASN A 135 -13.81 -6.40 -8.80
C ASN A 135 -12.32 -6.57 -8.46
N TYR A 136 -11.72 -5.60 -7.76
CA TYR A 136 -10.32 -5.66 -7.36
C TYR A 136 -10.06 -4.90 -6.06
N ASN A 137 -9.04 -5.31 -5.31
CA ASN A 137 -8.58 -4.62 -4.11
C ASN A 137 -7.22 -3.95 -4.28
N PHE A 138 -6.97 -2.87 -3.53
CA PHE A 138 -5.68 -2.20 -3.43
C PHE A 138 -5.29 -1.95 -1.96
N GLN A 139 -4.39 -2.79 -1.46
CA GLN A 139 -4.00 -2.78 -0.06
C GLN A 139 -2.52 -2.48 0.10
N VAL A 140 -2.15 -1.92 1.26
CA VAL A 140 -0.75 -1.74 1.64
C VAL A 140 -0.47 -2.48 2.94
N PHE A 141 0.63 -3.22 2.96
CA PHE A 141 1.07 -4.02 4.09
C PHE A 141 2.48 -3.66 4.52
N VAL A 142 2.79 -3.94 5.78
CA VAL A 142 4.15 -3.98 6.33
C VAL A 142 4.52 -5.44 6.63
N THR A 143 5.75 -5.83 6.30
CA THR A 143 6.29 -7.16 6.60
C THR A 143 7.75 -7.07 7.06
N THR A 144 8.18 -8.01 7.89
CA THR A 144 9.58 -8.17 8.32
C THR A 144 10.28 -9.36 7.66
N ASP A 145 9.51 -10.24 7.01
CA ASP A 145 9.96 -11.56 6.57
C ASP A 145 9.40 -11.98 5.20
N LYS A 146 8.59 -11.14 4.54
CA LYS A 146 7.83 -11.44 3.32
C LYS A 146 6.87 -12.63 3.42
N ASN A 147 6.55 -13.09 4.63
CA ASN A 147 5.62 -14.19 4.87
C ASN A 147 4.46 -13.76 5.77
N THR A 148 4.72 -12.85 6.70
CA THR A 148 3.76 -12.29 7.64
C THR A 148 3.50 -10.84 7.27
N PHE A 149 2.23 -10.49 7.07
CA PHE A 149 1.79 -9.18 6.59
C PHE A 149 0.88 -8.50 7.61
N THR A 150 1.17 -7.24 7.91
CA THR A 150 0.30 -6.35 8.70
C THR A 150 -0.33 -5.34 7.77
N LEU A 151 -1.66 -5.37 7.62
CA LEU A 151 -2.42 -4.43 6.81
C LEU A 151 -2.34 -3.03 7.43
N VAL A 152 -1.95 -2.03 6.63
CA VAL A 152 -1.82 -0.63 7.06
C VAL A 152 -2.63 0.34 6.20
N PHE A 153 -3.15 -0.11 5.07
CA PHE A 153 -4.11 0.63 4.24
C PHE A 153 -4.98 -0.36 3.46
N ASP A 154 -6.26 -0.04 3.36
CA ASP A 154 -7.25 -0.70 2.52
C ASP A 154 -8.17 0.39 1.94
N GLU A 155 -8.45 0.33 0.64
CA GLU A 155 -9.28 1.31 -0.05
C GLU A 155 -10.69 1.44 0.56
N HIS A 156 -11.21 0.36 1.15
CA HIS A 156 -12.52 0.36 1.81
C HIS A 156 -12.57 1.24 3.07
N TRP A 157 -11.41 1.58 3.65
CA TRP A 157 -11.34 2.43 4.85
C TRP A 157 -11.61 3.92 4.56
N ILE A 158 -11.51 4.32 3.28
CA ILE A 158 -11.61 5.72 2.86
C ILE A 158 -13.06 6.18 2.75
N GLY A 159 -13.98 5.26 2.45
CA GLY A 159 -15.35 5.59 2.06
C GLY A 159 -15.44 6.04 0.60
N PRO A 160 -16.53 6.70 0.18
CA PRO A 160 -16.70 7.13 -1.21
C PRO A 160 -15.62 8.11 -1.67
N PHE A 161 -15.01 7.82 -2.82
CA PHE A 161 -14.04 8.69 -3.50
C PHE A 161 -14.35 8.83 -4.99
N ASN A 162 -13.77 9.84 -5.64
CA ASN A 162 -14.00 10.10 -7.05
C ASN A 162 -13.09 9.20 -7.91
N GLU A 163 -13.62 8.79 -9.06
CA GLU A 163 -12.91 7.97 -10.04
C GLU A 163 -11.61 8.63 -10.49
N PHE A 164 -10.50 7.88 -10.39
CA PHE A 164 -9.18 8.24 -10.92
C PHE A 164 -8.67 9.62 -10.46
N GLN A 165 -9.06 10.07 -9.26
CA GLN A 165 -8.47 11.24 -8.61
C GLN A 165 -7.35 10.82 -7.66
N TRP A 166 -6.30 11.64 -7.57
CA TRP A 166 -5.18 11.43 -6.66
C TRP A 166 -5.52 11.85 -5.24
N TYR A 167 -5.28 10.96 -4.28
CA TYR A 167 -5.45 11.13 -2.83
C TYR A 167 -4.15 10.80 -2.08
N ASP A 168 -3.96 11.36 -0.88
CA ASP A 168 -2.82 11.09 0.03
C ASP A 168 -3.21 10.49 1.38
#